data_AF-A0A946I5F8-F1
#
_entry.id   AF-A0A946I5F8-F1
#
_cell.length_a   1.000
_cell.length_b   1.000
_cell.length_c   1.000
_cell.angle_alpha   90.00
_cell.angle_beta   90.00
_cell.angle_gamma   90.00
#
_symmetry.space_group_name_H-M   'P 1'
#
loop_
_entity.id
_entity.type
_entity.pdbx_description
1 polymer ?
#
loop_
_entity_poly.entity_id
_entity_poly.type
_entity_poly.pdbx_seq_one_letter_code
_entity_poly.pdbx_strand_id
1 'polypeptide(L)' 'MEYQVAHIKLVDAEEIRPLRHKMLRQGKTYSTTSYNRDNERLTFHLGVTV' A
#
# COMPACT_ATOMS: atom_id res chain seq x y z
N MET A 1 -20.73 -8.32 -17.68
CA MET A 1 -19.45 -7.79 -17.18
C MET A 1 -19.60 -7.75 -15.67
N GLU A 2 -19.10 -8.77 -14.98
CA GLU A 2 -19.18 -8.81 -13.52
C GLU A 2 -18.24 -7.73 -12.97
N TYR A 3 -18.80 -6.75 -12.28
CA TYR A 3 -17.98 -5.79 -11.53
C TYR A 3 -17.48 -6.52 -10.29
N GLN A 4 -16.18 -6.79 -10.22
CA GLN A 4 -15.55 -7.14 -8.95
C GLN A 4 -15.76 -5.98 -7.99
N VAL A 5 -16.49 -6.24 -6.91
CA VAL A 5 -16.67 -5.27 -5.83
C VAL A 5 -15.33 -5.14 -5.12
N ALA A 6 -14.65 -4.00 -5.32
CA ALA A 6 -13.41 -3.71 -4.64
C ALA A 6 -13.67 -3.54 -3.13
N HIS A 7 -13.13 -4.44 -2.32
CA HIS A 7 -13.22 -4.35 -0.87
C HIS A 7 -11.99 -3.60 -0.32
N ILE A 8 -12.24 -2.48 0.37
CA ILE A 8 -11.20 -1.79 1.15
C ILE A 8 -11.05 -2.52 2.47
N LYS A 9 -9.81 -2.89 2.81
CA LYS A 9 -9.50 -3.55 4.08
C LYS A 9 -8.27 -2.94 4.74
N LEU A 10 -8.16 -3.14 6.06
CA LEU A 10 -6.92 -2.89 6.78
C LEU A 10 -5.86 -3.88 6.29
N VAL A 11 -4.68 -3.36 6.01
CA VAL A 11 -3.54 -4.13 5.49
C VAL A 11 -2.26 -3.73 6.24
N ASP A 12 -1.27 -4.61 6.21
CA ASP A 12 0.04 -4.29 6.74
C ASP A 12 0.78 -3.30 5.83
N ALA A 13 1.78 -2.61 6.40
CA ALA A 13 2.62 -1.70 5.64
C ALA A 13 3.28 -2.38 4.44
N GLU A 14 3.70 -3.65 4.60
CA GLU A 14 4.33 -4.43 3.54
C GLU A 14 3.39 -4.67 2.34
N GLU A 15 2.10 -4.86 2.58
CA GLU A 15 1.12 -5.13 1.52
C GLU A 15 0.85 -3.91 0.64
N ILE A 16 1.01 -2.69 1.17
CA ILE A 16 0.79 -1.45 0.40
C ILE A 16 2.04 -0.96 -0.34
N ARG A 17 3.24 -1.47 -0.01
CA ARG A 17 4.52 -1.07 -0.62
C ARG A 17 4.58 -1.30 -2.14
N PRO A 18 4.07 -2.41 -2.72
CA PRO A 18 4.02 -2.59 -4.17
C PRO A 18 3.22 -1.48 -4.87
N LEU A 19 2.08 -1.08 -4.29
CA LEU A 19 1.26 0.00 -4.84
C LEU A 19 1.99 1.35 -4.76
N ARG A 20 2.65 1.64 -3.64
CA ARG A 20 3.49 2.85 -3.50
C ARG A 20 4.61 2.88 -4.54
N HIS A 21 5.26 1.74 -4.78
CA HIS A 21 6.31 1.62 -5.80
C HIS A 21 5.77 1.96 -7.19
N LYS A 22 4.64 1.33 -7.54
CA LYS A 22 3.99 1.49 -8.84
C LYS A 22 3.41 2.88 -9.08
N MET A 23 2.84 3.53 -8.06
CA MET A 23 2.08 4.77 -8.24
C MET A 23 2.80 6.05 -7.77
N LEU A 24 3.59 5.97 -6.69
CA LEU A 24 4.15 7.14 -6.02
C LEU A 24 5.68 7.23 -6.11
N ARG A 25 6.35 6.12 -6.45
CA ARG A 25 7.83 6.00 -6.44
C ARG A 25 8.38 5.40 -7.74
N GLN A 26 7.72 5.67 -8.87
CA GLN A 26 8.19 5.20 -10.18
C GLN A 26 9.63 5.65 -10.45
N GLY A 27 10.47 4.74 -10.94
CA GLY A 27 11.89 5.00 -11.21
C GLY A 27 12.79 5.09 -9.96
N LYS A 28 12.26 4.87 -8.75
CA LYS A 28 13.06 4.76 -7.52
C LYS A 28 13.21 3.30 -7.10
N THR A 29 14.22 3.00 -6.28
CA THR A 29 14.40 1.66 -5.72
C THR A 29 13.24 1.29 -4.80
N TYR A 30 12.91 0.00 -4.73
CA TYR A 30 11.82 -0.50 -3.88
C TYR A 30 12.01 -0.17 -2.39
N SER A 31 13.26 -0.03 -1.93
CA SER A 31 13.56 0.40 -0.55
C SER A 31 12.93 1.73 -0.17
N THR A 32 12.66 2.62 -1.14
CA THR A 32 12.04 3.95 -0.91
C THR A 32 10.53 3.90 -0.64
N THR A 33 9.93 2.71 -0.65
CA THR A 33 8.51 2.47 -0.35
C THR A 33 8.21 2.37 1.14
N SER A 34 9.24 2.07 1.95
CA SER A 34 9.15 2.07 3.41
C SER A 34 9.23 3.51 3.91
N TYR A 35 8.22 3.92 4.69
CA TYR A 35 8.17 5.24 5.30
C TYR A 35 8.39 5.12 6.80
N ASN A 36 9.03 6.12 7.41
CA ASN A 36 9.20 6.14 8.87
C ASN A 36 7.86 6.01 9.61
N ARG A 37 6.79 6.59 9.04
CA ARG A 37 5.43 6.54 9.59
C ARG A 37 4.84 5.13 9.65
N ASP A 38 5.32 4.18 8.85
CA ASP A 38 4.85 2.80 8.89
C ASP A 38 5.16 2.15 10.26
N ASN A 39 6.12 2.70 11.01
CA ASN A 39 6.49 2.25 12.36
C ASN A 39 5.83 3.05 13.49
N GLU A 40 4.98 4.04 13.17
CA GLU A 40 4.30 4.84 14.18
C GLU A 40 3.05 4.11 14.69
N ARG A 41 2.87 4.06 16.02
CA ARG A 41 1.81 3.28 16.69
C ARG A 41 0.39 3.58 16.20
N LEU A 42 0.14 4.80 15.74
CA LEU A 42 -1.19 5.25 15.32
C LEU A 42 -1.38 5.23 13.80
N THR A 43 -0.36 4.81 13.04
CA THR A 43 -0.47 4.64 11.60
C THR A 43 -1.18 3.33 11.29
N PHE A 44 -2.15 3.39 10.39
CA PHE A 44 -2.79 2.23 9.80
C PHE A 44 -2.84 2.40 8.28
N HIS A 45 -2.93 1.28 7.55
CA HIS A 45 -2.97 1.28 6.09
C HIS A 45 -4.25 0.65 5.59
N LEU A 46 -4.79 1.22 4.51
CA LEU A 46 -5.96 0.71 3.83
C LEU A 46 -5.56 0.36 2.39
N GLY A 47 -5.88 -0.86 1.99
CA GLY A 47 -5.60 -1.38 0.66
C GLY A 47 -6.87 -1.94 0.02
N VAL A 48 -6.91 -1.91 -1.32
CA VAL A 48 -7.86 -2.69 -2.10
C VAL A 48 -7.13 -3.95 -2.54
N THR A 49 -7.59 -5.11 -2.09
CA THR A 49 -7.17 -6.39 -2.66
C THR A 49 -8.28 -6.89 -3.57
N VAL A 50 -7.95 -7.09 -4.84
CA VAL A 50 -8.80 -7.75 -5.84
C VAL A 50 -8.53 -9.24 -5.89
#